data_AF-A0A7V8QM84-F1
#
_entry.id   AF-A0A7V8QM84-F1
#
_cell.length_a   1.000
_cell.length_b   1.000
_cell.length_c   1.000
_cell.angle_alpha   90.00
_cell.angle_beta   90.00
_cell.angle_gamma   90.00
#
_symmetry.space_group_name_H-M   'P 1'
#
loop_
_entity.id
_entity.type
_entity.pdbx_description
1 polymer ?
#
loop_
_entity_poly.entity_id
_entity_poly.type
_entity_poly.pdbx_seq_one_letter_code
_entity_poly.pdbx_strand_id
1 'polypeptide(L)' 'MFLNYEPGDFVINPKNQHWGMGQIQSIIKGKVTVNFENVGKKVINAYEINLEKIDKID' A
#
# COMPACT_ATOMS: atom_id res chain seq x y z
N MET A 1 2.98 12.64 11.76
CA MET A 1 3.18 11.23 11.37
C MET A 1 3.71 11.26 9.95
N PHE A 2 4.95 10.83 9.74
CA PHE A 2 5.51 10.70 8.40
C PHE A 2 5.11 9.32 7.88
N LEU A 3 4.47 9.27 6.71
CA LEU A 3 4.23 8.03 6.00
C LEU A 3 5.53 7.70 5.25
N ASN A 4 6.16 6.57 5.57
CA ASN A 4 7.39 6.10 4.92
C ASN A 4 7.08 5.39 3.59
N TYR A 5 6.17 5.99 2.83
CA TYR A 5 5.67 5.48 1.57
C TYR A 5 5.91 6.53 0.50
N GLU A 6 6.26 6.09 -0.69
CA GLU A 6 6.32 6.94 -1.87
C GLU A 6 5.56 6.28 -3.03
N PRO A 7 4.98 7.06 -3.96
CA PRO A 7 4.45 6.51 -5.19
C PRO A 7 5.50 5.63 -5.91
N GLY A 8 5.11 4.42 -6.26
CA GLY A 8 6.01 3.41 -6.84
C GLY A 8 6.39 2.29 -5.88
N ASP A 9 6.34 2.54 -4.55
CA ASP A 9 6.63 1.54 -3.54
C ASP A 9 5.69 0.33 -3.65
N PHE A 10 6.26 -0.86 -3.46
CA PHE A 10 5.50 -2.09 -3.32
C PHE A 10 5.20 -2.38 -1.86
N VAL A 11 3.97 -2.82 -1.60
CA VAL A 11 3.47 -3.08 -0.27
C VAL A 11 2.58 -4.31 -0.24
N ILE A 12 2.44 -4.90 0.95
CA ILE A 12 1.39 -5.86 1.28
C ILE A 12 0.53 -5.31 2.42
N ASN A 13 -0.70 -5.82 2.52
CA ASN A 13 -1.52 -5.66 3.72
C ASN A 13 -1.45 -6.96 4.54
N PRO A 14 -0.72 -7.00 5.68
CA PRO A 14 -0.56 -8.22 6.48
C PRO A 14 -1.89 -8.79 6.99
N LYS A 15 -2.89 -7.92 7.22
CA LYS A 15 -4.24 -8.33 7.65
C LYS A 15 -5.12 -8.80 6.49
N ASN A 16 -4.72 -8.56 5.24
CA ASN A 16 -5.45 -8.94 4.04
C ASN A 16 -4.50 -9.49 2.97
N GLN A 17 -3.74 -10.53 3.31
CA GLN A 17 -2.75 -11.12 2.39
C GLN A 17 -3.35 -11.54 1.05
N HIS A 18 -4.64 -11.91 1.03
CA HIS A 18 -5.37 -12.28 -0.21
C HIS A 18 -5.45 -11.14 -1.23
N TRP A 19 -5.23 -9.87 -0.84
CA TRP A 19 -5.17 -8.74 -1.78
C TRP A 19 -4.01 -8.85 -2.76
N GLY A 20 -2.97 -9.62 -2.42
CA GLY A 20 -1.74 -9.74 -3.21
C GLY A 20 -0.79 -8.57 -2.97
N MET A 21 0.26 -8.50 -3.79
CA MET A 21 1.16 -7.34 -3.79
C MET A 21 0.40 -6.12 -4.31
N GLY A 22 0.69 -4.95 -3.74
CA GLY A 22 0.13 -3.68 -4.19
C GLY A 22 1.22 -2.67 -4.47
N GLN A 23 0.99 -1.82 -5.48
CA GLN A 23 1.85 -0.68 -5.75
C GLN A 23 1.17 0.61 -5.31
N ILE A 24 1.88 1.44 -4.55
CA ILE A 24 1.40 2.76 -4.14
C ILE A 24 1.33 3.66 -5.37
N GLN A 25 0.16 4.23 -5.64
CA GLN A 25 -0.07 5.16 -6.76
C GLN A 25 -0.05 6.61 -6.31
N SER A 26 -0.56 6.92 -5.11
CA SER A 26 -0.59 8.29 -4.59
C SER A 26 -0.78 8.32 -3.08
N ILE A 27 -0.36 9.43 -2.47
CA ILE A 27 -0.52 9.70 -1.04
C ILE A 27 -1.08 11.10 -0.89
N ILE A 28 -2.30 11.23 -0.38
CA ILE A 28 -2.99 12.51 -0.26
C ILE A 28 -3.59 12.59 1.13
N LYS A 29 -3.10 13.54 1.95
CA LYS A 29 -3.63 13.83 3.31
C LYS A 29 -3.81 12.58 4.19
N GLY A 30 -2.83 11.68 4.18
CA GLY A 30 -2.87 10.44 4.99
C GLY A 30 -3.66 9.28 4.37
N LYS A 31 -4.27 9.47 3.20
CA LYS A 31 -4.86 8.40 2.41
C LYS A 31 -3.87 7.92 1.36
N VAL A 32 -3.66 6.61 1.30
CA VAL A 32 -2.75 5.96 0.36
C VAL A 32 -3.59 5.22 -0.67
N THR A 33 -3.45 5.57 -1.95
CA THR A 33 -4.05 4.81 -3.04
C THR A 33 -3.08 3.73 -3.46
N VAL A 34 -3.52 2.47 -3.43
CA VAL A 34 -2.72 1.30 -3.79
C VAL A 34 -3.47 0.51 -4.84
N ASN A 35 -2.78 0.04 -5.88
CA ASN A 35 -3.33 -0.91 -6.82
C ASN A 35 -2.82 -2.31 -6.46
N PHE A 36 -3.70 -3.14 -5.91
CA PHE A 36 -3.39 -4.52 -5.52
C PHE A 36 -3.69 -5.51 -6.65
N GLU A 37 -2.88 -6.55 -6.78
CA GLU A 37 -2.98 -7.56 -7.84
C GLU A 37 -4.34 -8.25 -7.91
N ASN A 38 -4.88 -8.69 -6.76
CA ASN A 38 -6.05 -9.58 -6.74
C ASN A 38 -7.38 -8.85 -6.52
N VAL A 39 -7.34 -7.64 -5.97
CA VAL A 39 -8.54 -6.88 -5.58
C VAL A 39 -8.61 -5.49 -6.21
N GLY A 40 -7.66 -5.16 -7.08
CA GLY A 40 -7.58 -3.89 -7.79
C GLY A 40 -7.28 -2.70 -6.86
N LYS A 41 -7.75 -1.53 -7.29
CA LYS A 41 -7.48 -0.26 -6.61
C LYS A 41 -8.21 -0.15 -5.27
N LYS A 42 -7.47 0.22 -4.23
CA LYS A 42 -7.99 0.55 -2.90
C LYS A 42 -7.44 1.89 -2.44
N VAL A 43 -8.28 2.65 -1.74
CA VAL A 43 -7.87 3.85 -1.01
C VAL A 43 -7.85 3.48 0.47
N ILE A 44 -6.69 3.61 1.08
CA ILE A 44 -6.39 3.13 2.42
C ILE A 44 -6.18 4.31 3.35
N ASN A 45 -6.84 4.29 4.50
CA ASN A 45 -6.54 5.21 5.58
C ASN A 45 -5.29 4.72 6.34
N ALA A 46 -4.15 5.38 6.15
CA ALA A 46 -2.88 4.94 6.73
C ALA A 46 -2.79 5.17 8.26
N TYR A 47 -3.80 5.80 8.87
CA TYR A 47 -3.92 5.87 10.32
C TYR A 47 -4.61 4.64 10.93
N GLU A 48 -5.30 3.84 10.12
CA GLU A 48 -6.09 2.67 10.58
C GLU A 48 -5.53 1.35 10.04
N ILE A 49 -4.93 1.39 8.85
CA ILE A 49 -4.39 0.22 8.16
C ILE A 49 -2.90 0.45 7.91
N ASN A 50 -2.09 -0.40 8.50
CA ASN A 50 -0.65 -0.44 8.25
C ASN A 50 -0.36 -1.34 7.06
N LEU A 51 0.41 -0.81 6.11
CA LEU A 51 0.96 -1.56 4.98
C LEU A 51 2.44 -1.83 5.24
N GLU A 52 2.90 -3.02 4.88
CA GLU A 52 4.32 -3.37 4.98
C GLU A 52 4.96 -3.18 3.62
N LYS A 53 5.99 -2.34 3.57
CA LYS A 53 6.81 -2.16 2.37
C LYS A 53 7.59 -3.43 2.11
N ILE A 54 7.60 -3.86 0.86
CA ILE A 54 8.42 -4.98 0.40
C ILE A 54 9.46 -4.44 -0.56
N ASP A 55 10.71 -4.86 -0.37
CA ASP A 55 11.73 -4.63 -1.37
C ASP A 55 11.52 -5.64 -2.48
N LYS A 56 11.46 -5.17 -3.73
CA LYS A 56 11.54 -6.06 -4.87
C LYS A 56 12.93 -6.67 -4.84
N ILE A 57 13.03 -7.96 -4.52
CA ILE A 57 14.26 -8.71 -4.74
C ILE A 57 14.34 -8.88 -6.26
N ASP A 58 15.18 -8.06 -6.91
CA ASP A 58 15.58 -8.27 -8.31
C ASP A 58 16.44 -9.54 -8.45
#